data_AF-V7AXB8-F1
#
_entry.id   AF-V7AXB8-F1
#
_cell.length_a   1.000
_cell.length_b   1.000
_cell.length_c   1.000
_cell.angle_alpha   90.00
_cell.angle_beta   90.00
_cell.angle_gamma   90.00
#
_symmetry.space_group_name_H-M   'P 1'
#
loop_
_entity.id
_entity.type
_entity.pdbx_description
1 polymer ?
#
loop_
_entity_poly.entity_id
_entity_poly.type
_entity_poly.pdbx_seq_one_letter_code
_entity_poly.pdbx_strand_id
1 'polypeptide(L)'
;MASSDSDSQLKIVHGDAGYILEDVPHFTDYILNLPTYPNPLRSNPAYSVVKQYFVHMDDTVPQKVVVHKDSPRGVHFRRAGPRQKVYFKSDDVHACIVTCGGLCPGLNTVIREIVCGLSYMYGVNKVLGIDGGYRGFYSKNTINLTPKVVNDIHKRGGTILGTSRGGHDTGKIVDSIQDRGINQVYIIGGDGTQRGAAVIYEVGIEILSF
;
A
#
# COMPACT_ATOMS: atom_id res chain seq x y z
N MET A 1 -19.70 19.09 19.11
CA MET A 1 -18.65 18.10 19.40
C MET A 1 -19.23 16.73 19.10
N ALA A 2 -19.00 16.22 17.89
CA ALA A 2 -19.35 14.87 17.52
C ALA A 2 -18.03 14.15 17.24
N SER A 3 -17.60 13.33 18.19
CA SER A 3 -16.56 12.33 17.99
C SER A 3 -17.14 11.26 17.06
N SER A 4 -16.86 11.39 15.77
CA SER A 4 -16.99 10.27 14.83
C SER A 4 -15.66 9.52 14.87
N ASP A 5 -15.52 8.65 15.87
CA ASP A 5 -14.59 7.53 15.76
C ASP A 5 -15.13 6.63 14.65
N SER A 6 -14.67 6.87 13.43
CA SER A 6 -14.68 5.87 12.36
C SER A 6 -13.59 4.88 12.72
N ASP A 7 -13.92 4.00 13.66
CA ASP A 7 -13.05 2.91 14.06
C ASP A 7 -12.99 1.96 12.86
N SER A 8 -11.90 2.01 12.10
CA SER A 8 -11.59 0.98 11.12
C SER A 8 -11.50 -0.34 11.88
N GLN A 9 -12.59 -1.12 11.90
CA GLN A 9 -12.70 -2.27 12.79
C GLN A 9 -11.58 -3.26 12.48
N LEU A 10 -10.62 -3.38 13.41
CA LEU A 10 -9.56 -4.38 13.34
C LEU A 10 -10.20 -5.77 13.36
N LYS A 11 -9.68 -6.65 12.50
CA LYS A 11 -10.13 -8.04 12.45
C LYS A 11 -9.36 -8.83 13.51
N ILE A 12 -10.02 -9.10 14.62
CA ILE A 12 -9.44 -9.86 15.73
C ILE A 12 -9.75 -11.35 15.54
N VAL A 13 -8.70 -12.17 15.51
CA VAL A 13 -8.82 -13.64 15.47
C VAL A 13 -8.17 -14.24 16.70
N HIS A 14 -8.93 -15.03 17.45
CA HIS A 14 -8.44 -15.75 18.62
C HIS A 14 -7.94 -17.15 18.24
N GLY A 15 -6.84 -17.57 18.86
CA GLY A 15 -6.29 -18.92 18.73
C GLY A 15 -5.81 -19.48 20.07
N ASP A 16 -5.21 -20.65 20.02
CA ASP A 16 -4.80 -21.40 21.21
C ASP A 16 -3.73 -20.65 22.05
N ALA A 17 -3.67 -21.02 23.33
CA ALA A 17 -2.70 -20.46 24.29
C ALA A 17 -2.72 -18.92 24.38
N GLY A 18 -3.90 -18.31 24.27
CA GLY A 18 -4.09 -16.87 24.36
C GLY A 18 -3.49 -16.10 23.18
N TYR A 19 -3.37 -16.74 22.01
CA TYR A 19 -3.00 -16.11 20.76
C TYR A 19 -4.11 -15.17 20.27
N ILE A 20 -3.74 -13.95 19.92
CA ILE A 20 -4.63 -12.94 19.34
C ILE A 20 -3.95 -12.40 18.09
N LEU A 21 -4.55 -12.59 16.92
CA LEU A 21 -4.14 -11.90 15.71
C LEU A 21 -4.97 -10.62 15.57
N GLU A 22 -4.27 -9.48 15.60
CA GLU A 22 -4.83 -8.19 15.18
C GLU A 22 -4.48 -7.99 13.71
N ASP A 23 -5.49 -8.16 12.85
CA ASP A 23 -5.36 -8.01 11.40
C ASP A 23 -6.10 -6.77 10.90
N VAL A 24 -5.73 -6.30 9.72
CA VAL A 24 -6.41 -5.18 9.06
C VAL A 24 -7.53 -5.70 8.14
N PRO A 25 -8.56 -4.91 7.86
CA PRO A 25 -9.49 -5.22 6.78
C PRO A 25 -8.72 -5.41 5.47
N HIS A 26 -9.08 -6.43 4.70
CA HIS A 26 -8.50 -6.72 3.39
C HIS A 26 -9.48 -6.36 2.29
N PHE A 27 -8.98 -6.06 1.09
CA PHE A 27 -9.82 -5.79 -0.07
C PHE A 27 -10.82 -6.94 -0.38
N THR A 28 -10.43 -8.18 -0.09
CA THR A 28 -11.29 -9.37 -0.20
C THR A 28 -12.46 -9.40 0.77
N ASP A 29 -12.44 -8.61 1.83
CA ASP A 29 -13.57 -8.51 2.77
C ASP A 29 -14.72 -7.69 2.17
N TYR A 30 -14.45 -6.84 1.17
CA TYR A 30 -15.43 -6.00 0.48
C TYR A 30 -15.90 -6.56 -0.86
N ILE A 31 -15.06 -7.35 -1.55
CA ILE A 31 -15.39 -7.96 -2.84
C ILE A 31 -15.44 -9.48 -2.70
N LEU A 32 -16.66 -10.01 -2.75
CA LEU A 32 -16.90 -11.44 -2.73
C LEU A 32 -16.36 -12.12 -4.00
N ASN A 33 -15.75 -13.28 -3.83
CA ASN A 33 -15.24 -14.13 -4.92
C ASN A 33 -14.18 -13.46 -5.82
N LEU A 34 -13.35 -12.59 -5.24
CA LEU A 34 -12.24 -11.95 -5.96
C LEU A 34 -11.29 -13.03 -6.54
N PRO A 35 -11.07 -13.05 -7.87
CA PRO A 35 -10.22 -14.06 -8.49
C PRO A 35 -8.76 -13.90 -8.02
N THR A 36 -8.03 -15.02 -8.06
CA THR A 36 -6.61 -15.04 -7.70
C THR A 36 -5.78 -15.59 -8.86
N TYR A 37 -4.57 -15.05 -9.01
CA TYR A 37 -3.63 -15.39 -10.06
C TYR A 37 -2.29 -15.82 -9.45
N PRO A 38 -1.51 -16.70 -10.11
CA PRO A 38 -0.15 -17.00 -9.69
C PRO A 38 0.70 -15.74 -9.64
N ASN A 39 1.48 -15.54 -8.58
CA ASN A 39 2.35 -14.38 -8.47
C ASN A 39 3.46 -14.43 -9.55
N PRO A 40 3.68 -13.35 -10.35
CA PRO A 40 4.74 -13.28 -11.37
C PRO A 40 6.15 -13.59 -10.83
N LEU A 41 6.39 -13.36 -9.54
CA LEU A 41 7.65 -13.70 -8.88
C LEU A 41 7.99 -15.20 -8.91
N ARG A 42 7.03 -16.08 -9.20
CA ARG A 42 7.27 -17.52 -9.43
C ARG A 42 8.21 -17.80 -10.59
N SER A 43 8.10 -17.01 -11.64
CA SER A 43 8.88 -17.17 -12.87
C SER A 43 9.93 -16.07 -13.06
N ASN A 44 10.06 -15.14 -12.10
CA ASN A 44 11.02 -14.05 -12.20
C ASN A 44 12.46 -14.59 -12.01
N PRO A 45 13.38 -14.38 -12.97
CA PRO A 45 14.75 -14.90 -12.89
C PRO A 45 15.52 -14.45 -11.65
N ALA A 46 15.28 -13.22 -11.16
CA ALA A 46 15.99 -12.68 -10.00
C ALA A 46 15.53 -13.30 -8.66
N TYR A 47 14.31 -13.86 -8.61
CA TYR A 47 13.69 -14.34 -7.37
C TYR A 47 13.44 -15.85 -7.33
N SER A 48 13.28 -16.49 -8.50
CA SER A 48 13.00 -17.93 -8.62
C SER A 48 14.09 -18.85 -8.06
N VAL A 49 15.33 -18.34 -7.89
CA VAL A 49 16.46 -19.10 -7.33
C VAL A 49 16.40 -19.27 -5.81
N VAL A 50 15.58 -18.47 -5.11
CA VAL A 50 15.46 -18.52 -3.64
C VAL A 50 14.35 -19.50 -3.27
N LYS A 51 14.62 -20.49 -2.40
CA LYS A 51 13.62 -21.53 -2.06
C LYS A 51 12.44 -21.03 -1.21
N GLN A 52 12.53 -19.86 -0.58
CA GLN A 52 11.62 -19.46 0.50
C GLN A 52 11.35 -17.95 0.54
N TYR A 53 10.90 -17.38 -0.58
CA TYR A 53 10.62 -15.93 -0.68
C TYR A 53 9.16 -15.56 -0.40
N PHE A 54 8.21 -16.48 -0.57
CA PHE A 54 6.81 -16.22 -0.25
C PHE A 54 6.51 -16.40 1.24
N VAL A 55 5.74 -15.48 1.78
CA VAL A 55 5.28 -15.49 3.17
C VAL A 55 3.93 -16.22 3.25
N HIS A 56 3.77 -17.10 4.23
CA HIS A 56 2.51 -17.85 4.45
C HIS A 56 1.44 -16.94 5.08
N MET A 57 0.16 -17.31 4.92
CA MET A 57 -0.93 -16.55 5.57
C MET A 57 -0.90 -16.67 7.10
N ASP A 58 -0.26 -17.70 7.63
CA ASP A 58 -0.14 -17.89 9.08
C ASP A 58 1.15 -17.29 9.66
N ASP A 59 2.00 -16.70 8.80
CA ASP A 59 3.23 -16.05 9.25
C ASP A 59 2.87 -14.74 9.95
N THR A 60 3.14 -14.70 11.25
CA THR A 60 2.84 -13.56 12.11
C THR A 60 4.05 -13.14 12.94
N VAL A 61 4.07 -11.87 13.33
CA VAL A 61 5.11 -11.26 14.16
C VAL A 61 4.48 -10.89 15.50
N PRO A 62 5.02 -11.34 16.64
CA PRO A 62 4.47 -10.99 17.95
C PRO A 62 4.69 -9.51 18.28
N GLN A 63 3.69 -8.87 18.90
CA GLN A 63 3.81 -7.51 19.43
C GLN A 63 4.86 -7.47 20.56
N LYS A 64 4.91 -8.51 21.39
CA LYS A 64 5.88 -8.66 22.48
C LYS A 64 6.72 -9.92 22.25
N VAL A 65 8.01 -9.73 22.04
CA VAL A 65 8.95 -10.83 21.77
C VAL A 65 9.34 -11.59 23.05
N VAL A 66 9.25 -10.93 24.21
CA VAL A 66 9.53 -11.55 25.50
C VAL A 66 8.25 -12.19 26.02
N VAL A 67 8.24 -13.52 26.06
CA VAL A 67 7.15 -14.33 26.62
C VAL A 67 7.70 -15.27 27.70
N HIS A 68 6.98 -15.38 28.81
CA HIS A 68 7.27 -16.38 29.84
C HIS A 68 6.66 -17.72 29.43
N LYS A 69 7.25 -18.83 29.90
CA LYS A 69 6.85 -20.19 29.53
C LYS A 69 5.34 -20.45 29.69
N ASP A 70 4.74 -19.89 30.73
CA ASP A 70 3.33 -20.11 31.08
C ASP A 70 2.45 -18.88 30.75
N SER A 71 3.01 -17.84 30.11
CA SER A 71 2.23 -16.66 29.72
C SER A 71 1.51 -16.88 28.38
N PRO A 72 0.35 -16.24 28.17
CA PRO A 72 -0.33 -16.30 26.88
C PRO A 72 0.55 -15.74 25.77
N ARG A 73 0.39 -16.25 24.55
CA ARG A 73 1.12 -15.79 23.36
C ARG A 73 0.86 -14.31 23.06
N GLY A 74 -0.32 -13.81 23.40
CA GLY A 74 -0.67 -12.40 23.28
C GLY A 74 -0.93 -11.98 21.84
N VAL A 75 -0.73 -10.69 21.57
CA VAL A 75 -1.05 -10.04 20.31
C VAL A 75 0.03 -10.30 19.26
N HIS A 76 -0.40 -10.63 18.05
CA HIS A 76 0.40 -10.87 16.86
C HIS A 76 -0.14 -10.04 15.68
N PHE A 77 0.77 -9.63 14.80
CA PHE A 77 0.45 -8.94 13.55
C PHE A 77 0.81 -9.78 12.34
N ARG A 78 0.07 -9.63 11.24
CA ARG A 78 0.35 -10.34 9.99
C ARG A 78 1.69 -9.88 9.38
N ARG A 79 2.54 -10.83 8.98
CA ARG A 79 3.83 -10.49 8.35
C ARG A 79 3.63 -10.02 6.90
N ALA A 80 4.15 -8.83 6.58
CA ALA A 80 4.20 -8.33 5.21
C ALA A 80 5.22 -9.12 4.35
N GLY A 81 4.91 -9.29 3.08
CA GLY A 81 5.78 -9.98 2.11
C GLY A 81 5.02 -10.55 0.93
N PRO A 82 5.72 -10.96 -0.14
CA PRO A 82 5.07 -11.46 -1.34
C PRO A 82 4.27 -12.72 -1.02
N ARG A 83 3.08 -12.82 -1.62
CA ARG A 83 2.20 -13.99 -1.51
C ARG A 83 2.28 -14.85 -2.75
N GLN A 84 2.02 -16.15 -2.60
CA GLN A 84 2.04 -17.10 -3.71
C GLN A 84 1.03 -16.77 -4.82
N LYS A 85 -0.08 -16.11 -4.45
CA LYS A 85 -1.14 -15.65 -5.33
C LYS A 85 -1.32 -14.14 -5.17
N VAL A 86 -1.76 -13.47 -6.23
CA VAL A 86 -2.09 -12.04 -6.28
C VAL A 86 -3.52 -11.86 -6.79
N TYR A 87 -4.13 -10.71 -6.52
CA TYR A 87 -5.53 -10.42 -6.91
C TYR A 87 -5.66 -9.66 -8.24
N PHE A 88 -4.56 -9.07 -8.72
CA PHE A 88 -4.53 -8.33 -9.98
C PHE A 88 -3.50 -8.94 -10.93
N LYS A 89 -3.85 -9.02 -12.22
CA LYS A 89 -2.87 -9.29 -13.27
C LYS A 89 -2.11 -8.00 -13.59
N SER A 90 -0.86 -8.15 -14.01
CA SER A 90 0.04 -7.05 -14.34
C SER A 90 -0.57 -6.02 -15.30
N ASP A 91 -1.28 -6.47 -16.34
CA ASP A 91 -1.88 -5.62 -17.37
C ASP A 91 -3.14 -4.87 -16.89
N ASP A 92 -3.79 -5.41 -15.85
CA ASP A 92 -4.99 -4.83 -15.25
C ASP A 92 -4.64 -3.76 -14.21
N VAL A 93 -3.42 -3.76 -13.67
CA VAL A 93 -3.00 -2.78 -12.67
C VAL A 93 -2.82 -1.41 -13.33
N HIS A 94 -3.49 -0.42 -12.75
CA HIS A 94 -3.27 1.00 -12.99
C HIS A 94 -2.98 1.66 -11.64
N ALA A 95 -1.69 1.86 -11.39
CA ALA A 95 -1.18 2.35 -10.13
C ALA A 95 -1.01 3.87 -10.13
N CYS A 96 -1.17 4.45 -8.96
CA CYS A 96 -1.02 5.88 -8.71
C CYS A 96 -0.15 6.08 -7.46
N ILE A 97 0.79 7.02 -7.50
CA ILE A 97 1.66 7.38 -6.38
C ILE A 97 1.46 8.86 -6.04
N VAL A 98 1.30 9.17 -4.76
CA VAL A 98 1.19 10.55 -4.28
C VAL A 98 2.03 10.74 -3.01
N THR A 99 2.75 11.86 -2.93
CA THR A 99 3.47 12.27 -1.72
C THR A 99 2.77 13.46 -1.07
N CYS A 100 2.45 13.34 0.22
CA CYS A 100 1.70 14.35 0.97
C CYS A 100 2.45 14.75 2.26
N GLY A 101 2.18 15.97 2.74
CA GLY A 101 2.73 16.48 3.99
C GLY A 101 4.09 17.16 3.87
N GLY A 102 4.88 17.09 4.94
CA GLY A 102 6.23 17.66 4.98
C GLY A 102 7.25 16.82 4.20
N LEU A 103 8.36 17.45 3.81
CA LEU A 103 9.46 16.73 3.18
C LEU A 103 10.23 15.91 4.23
N CYS A 104 10.52 14.66 3.88
CA CYS A 104 11.36 13.75 4.65
C CYS A 104 12.44 13.16 3.72
N PRO A 105 13.67 12.91 4.19
CA PRO A 105 14.65 12.14 3.42
C PRO A 105 14.08 10.78 3.00
N GLY A 106 14.30 10.39 1.74
CA GLY A 106 13.91 9.07 1.23
C GLY A 106 12.59 9.00 0.46
N LEU A 107 11.79 10.07 0.36
CA LEU A 107 10.55 10.06 -0.44
C LEU A 107 10.78 9.62 -1.90
N ASN A 108 11.82 10.18 -2.53
CA ASN A 108 12.22 9.76 -3.87
C ASN A 108 12.68 8.29 -3.94
N THR A 109 13.29 7.76 -2.88
CA THR A 109 13.66 6.34 -2.80
C THR A 109 12.41 5.48 -2.77
N VAL A 110 11.41 5.82 -1.96
CA VAL A 110 10.13 5.09 -1.89
C VAL A 110 9.43 5.10 -3.26
N ILE A 111 9.31 6.27 -3.91
CA ILE A 111 8.74 6.38 -5.26
C ILE A 111 9.48 5.45 -6.24
N ARG A 112 10.82 5.50 -6.23
CA ARG A 112 11.65 4.66 -7.11
C ARG A 112 11.42 3.18 -6.87
N GLU A 113 11.46 2.72 -5.62
CA GLU A 113 11.32 1.31 -5.30
C GLU A 113 9.92 0.78 -5.61
N ILE A 114 8.87 1.57 -5.42
CA ILE A 114 7.50 1.21 -5.85
C ILE A 114 7.45 1.05 -7.37
N VAL A 115 7.93 2.04 -8.13
CA VAL A 115 7.90 2.00 -9.61
C VAL A 115 8.74 0.85 -10.16
N CYS A 116 9.96 0.66 -9.63
CA CYS A 116 10.84 -0.44 -10.03
C CYS A 116 10.27 -1.80 -9.63
N GLY A 117 9.69 -1.94 -8.43
CA GLY A 117 9.05 -3.17 -7.99
C GLY A 117 7.85 -3.52 -8.86
N LEU A 118 6.94 -2.58 -9.05
CA LEU A 118 5.78 -2.75 -9.94
C LEU A 118 6.21 -3.17 -11.36
N SER A 119 7.20 -2.49 -11.94
CA SER A 119 7.63 -2.76 -13.31
C SER A 119 8.45 -4.05 -13.43
N TYR A 120 9.56 -4.17 -12.70
CA TYR A 120 10.50 -5.28 -12.87
C TYR A 120 10.09 -6.58 -12.19
N MET A 121 9.36 -6.50 -11.06
CA MET A 121 8.94 -7.69 -10.33
C MET A 121 7.56 -8.17 -10.75
N TYR A 122 6.64 -7.22 -10.99
CA TYR A 122 5.23 -7.51 -11.25
C TYR A 122 4.78 -7.21 -12.68
N GLY A 123 5.63 -6.68 -13.57
CA GLY A 123 5.29 -6.44 -14.98
C GLY A 123 4.28 -5.31 -15.21
N VAL A 124 4.04 -4.46 -14.21
CA VAL A 124 3.08 -3.36 -14.28
C VAL A 124 3.70 -2.18 -15.03
N ASN A 125 3.00 -1.71 -16.07
CA ASN A 125 3.49 -0.64 -16.96
C ASN A 125 2.71 0.69 -16.83
N LYS A 126 1.57 0.70 -16.13
CA LYS A 126 0.72 1.88 -15.94
C LYS A 126 0.87 2.41 -14.52
N VAL A 127 1.84 3.31 -14.31
CA VAL A 127 2.08 3.96 -13.02
C VAL A 127 2.07 5.47 -13.20
N LEU A 128 1.17 6.15 -12.50
CA LEU A 128 1.04 7.61 -12.51
C LEU A 128 1.54 8.22 -11.20
N GLY A 129 2.12 9.40 -11.28
CA GLY A 129 2.44 10.26 -10.15
C GLY A 129 1.48 11.44 -10.09
N ILE A 130 0.90 11.70 -8.92
CA ILE A 130 0.03 12.85 -8.65
C ILE A 130 0.88 14.01 -8.15
N ASP A 131 0.81 15.13 -8.86
CA ASP A 131 1.63 16.31 -8.55
C ASP A 131 1.02 17.14 -7.41
N GLY A 132 1.79 17.44 -6.37
CA GLY A 132 1.42 18.39 -5.33
C GLY A 132 0.53 17.82 -4.21
N GLY A 133 0.63 16.53 -3.89
CA GLY A 133 -0.13 15.90 -2.80
C GLY A 133 -1.62 15.75 -3.12
N TYR A 134 -2.49 15.74 -2.10
CA TYR A 134 -3.93 15.48 -2.30
C TYR A 134 -4.62 16.47 -3.25
N ARG A 135 -4.19 17.75 -3.25
CA ARG A 135 -4.70 18.76 -4.19
C ARG A 135 -4.41 18.42 -5.65
N GLY A 136 -3.39 17.60 -5.90
CA GLY A 136 -3.04 17.12 -7.23
C GLY A 136 -4.15 16.32 -7.89
N PHE A 137 -4.94 15.57 -7.12
CA PHE A 137 -6.09 14.82 -7.65
C PHE A 137 -7.15 15.72 -8.29
N TYR A 138 -7.25 16.98 -7.85
CA TYR A 138 -8.22 17.94 -8.39
C TYR A 138 -7.81 18.44 -9.77
N SER A 139 -6.52 18.40 -10.05
CA SER A 139 -5.95 18.78 -11.33
C SER A 139 -5.82 17.55 -12.22
N LYS A 140 -5.91 17.74 -13.55
CA LYS A 140 -5.62 16.65 -14.49
C LYS A 140 -4.13 16.35 -14.64
N ASN A 141 -3.26 17.10 -13.97
CA ASN A 141 -1.81 16.99 -14.10
C ASN A 141 -1.28 15.73 -13.41
N THR A 142 -0.66 14.86 -14.20
CA THR A 142 -0.02 13.64 -13.74
C THR A 142 1.30 13.43 -14.44
N ILE A 143 2.23 12.80 -13.75
CA ILE A 143 3.53 12.41 -14.30
C ILE A 143 3.49 10.92 -14.60
N ASN A 144 3.81 10.52 -15.83
CA ASN A 144 3.97 9.10 -16.13
C ASN A 144 5.26 8.58 -15.50
N LEU A 145 5.15 7.62 -14.59
CA LEU A 145 6.29 7.06 -13.86
C LEU A 145 6.73 5.75 -14.50
N THR A 146 7.95 5.76 -15.01
CA THR A 146 8.62 4.58 -15.57
C THR A 146 9.96 4.38 -14.87
N PRO A 147 10.56 3.18 -14.89
CA PRO A 147 11.89 2.97 -14.30
C PRO A 147 12.95 3.94 -14.82
N LYS A 148 12.81 4.40 -16.08
CA LYS A 148 13.67 5.42 -16.67
C LYS A 148 13.45 6.80 -16.04
N VAL A 149 12.19 7.20 -15.82
CA VAL A 149 11.84 8.50 -15.19
C VAL A 149 12.29 8.55 -13.73
N VAL A 150 12.16 7.45 -12.99
CA VAL A 150 12.60 7.37 -11.59
C VAL A 150 14.07 6.98 -11.44
N ASN A 151 14.83 6.90 -12.55
CA ASN A 151 16.24 6.62 -12.44
C ASN A 151 16.95 7.77 -11.70
N ASP A 152 17.86 7.43 -10.79
CA ASP A 152 18.66 8.37 -10.00
C ASP A 152 17.91 9.36 -9.08
N ILE A 153 16.57 9.35 -9.01
CA ILE A 153 15.84 10.30 -8.16
C ILE A 153 16.14 10.12 -6.67
N HIS A 154 16.49 8.89 -6.25
CA HIS A 154 16.92 8.55 -4.88
C HIS A 154 18.18 9.32 -4.43
N LYS A 155 18.97 9.86 -5.36
CA LYS A 155 20.15 10.70 -5.07
C LYS A 155 19.76 12.15 -4.77
N ARG A 156 18.50 12.54 -4.99
CA ARG A 156 17.99 13.91 -4.82
C ARG A 156 17.11 14.00 -3.58
N GLY A 157 17.29 15.07 -2.81
CA GLY A 157 16.38 15.41 -1.72
C GLY A 157 14.98 15.81 -2.21
N GLY A 158 14.01 15.76 -1.29
CA GLY A 158 12.62 16.09 -1.58
C GLY A 158 11.86 14.97 -2.31
N THR A 159 10.88 15.35 -3.12
CA THR A 159 10.04 14.45 -3.95
C THR A 159 9.90 15.03 -5.36
N ILE A 160 10.03 14.19 -6.39
CA ILE A 160 9.80 14.58 -7.79
C ILE A 160 8.33 14.90 -8.09
N LEU A 161 7.41 14.46 -7.23
CA LEU A 161 5.96 14.67 -7.38
C LEU A 161 5.49 15.95 -6.68
N GLY A 162 6.38 16.70 -6.03
CA GLY A 162 5.97 17.76 -5.11
C GLY A 162 5.16 17.22 -3.92
N THR A 163 4.82 18.09 -2.99
CA THR A 163 3.99 17.72 -1.83
C THR A 163 3.15 18.91 -1.41
N SER A 164 2.04 18.65 -0.73
CA SER A 164 1.30 19.69 -0.01
C SER A 164 0.74 19.19 1.32
N ARG A 165 0.46 20.14 2.21
CA ARG A 165 -0.26 19.90 3.47
C ARG A 165 -1.74 20.21 3.26
N GLY A 166 -2.61 19.37 3.82
CA GLY A 166 -4.06 19.54 3.72
C GLY A 166 -4.58 19.34 2.30
N GLY A 167 -5.75 19.92 2.01
CA GLY A 167 -6.41 19.77 0.72
C GLY A 167 -6.86 18.33 0.47
N HIS A 168 -7.37 17.67 1.50
CA HIS A 168 -8.06 16.40 1.39
C HIS A 168 -9.53 16.68 1.12
N ASP A 169 -10.05 16.13 0.02
CA ASP A 169 -11.47 16.16 -0.34
C ASP A 169 -11.79 14.78 -0.92
N THR A 170 -12.43 13.93 -0.11
CA THR A 170 -12.64 12.53 -0.44
C THR A 170 -13.40 12.37 -1.76
N GLY A 171 -14.44 13.18 -2.00
CA GLY A 171 -15.23 13.10 -3.23
C GLY A 171 -14.37 13.36 -4.46
N LYS A 172 -13.64 14.47 -4.48
CA LYS A 172 -12.77 14.81 -5.63
C LYS A 172 -11.63 13.82 -5.84
N ILE A 173 -11.07 13.27 -4.77
CA ILE A 173 -10.01 12.26 -4.87
C ILE A 173 -10.55 10.96 -5.46
N VAL A 174 -11.70 10.49 -4.95
CA VAL A 174 -12.37 9.28 -5.44
C VAL A 174 -12.79 9.45 -6.90
N ASP A 175 -13.43 10.57 -7.26
CA ASP A 175 -13.83 10.88 -8.64
C ASP A 175 -12.61 10.85 -9.57
N SER A 176 -11.49 11.46 -9.17
CA SER A 176 -10.25 11.46 -9.94
C SER A 176 -9.65 10.06 -10.10
N ILE A 177 -9.72 9.22 -9.07
CA ILE A 177 -9.26 7.82 -9.11
C ILE A 177 -10.14 7.01 -10.08
N GLN A 178 -11.46 7.16 -9.99
CA GLN A 178 -12.43 6.47 -10.84
C GLN A 178 -12.35 6.92 -12.31
N ASP A 179 -12.33 8.23 -12.57
CA ASP A 179 -12.22 8.81 -13.92
C ASP A 179 -10.96 8.35 -14.66
N ARG A 180 -9.89 8.08 -13.92
CA ARG A 180 -8.61 7.60 -14.46
C ARG A 180 -8.53 6.07 -14.51
N GLY A 181 -9.51 5.36 -13.96
CA GLY A 181 -9.51 3.90 -13.83
C GLY A 181 -8.31 3.39 -13.02
N ILE A 182 -7.89 4.16 -12.00
CA ILE A 182 -6.82 3.76 -11.07
C ILE A 182 -7.40 2.73 -10.11
N ASN A 183 -6.71 1.61 -9.93
CA ASN A 183 -7.13 0.55 -9.01
C ASN A 183 -6.14 0.32 -7.85
N GLN A 184 -4.97 0.94 -7.89
CA GLN A 184 -4.01 0.92 -6.79
C GLN A 184 -3.50 2.32 -6.48
N VAL A 185 -3.60 2.74 -5.22
CA VAL A 185 -3.13 4.06 -4.79
C VAL A 185 -2.09 3.91 -3.69
N TYR A 186 -0.89 4.41 -3.96
CA TYR A 186 0.23 4.45 -3.04
C TYR A 186 0.34 5.86 -2.45
N ILE A 187 -0.04 6.00 -1.18
CA ILE A 187 -0.08 7.30 -0.48
C ILE A 187 1.09 7.37 0.50
N ILE A 188 2.03 8.27 0.26
CA ILE A 188 3.25 8.40 1.07
C ILE A 188 3.15 9.67 1.93
N GLY A 189 3.19 9.54 3.25
CA GLY A 189 3.17 10.68 4.18
C GLY A 189 2.89 10.31 5.64
N GLY A 190 2.96 11.31 6.52
CA GLY A 190 2.76 11.12 7.97
C GLY A 190 1.29 10.97 8.40
N ASP A 191 1.03 11.02 9.70
CA ASP A 191 -0.28 10.70 10.31
C ASP A 191 -1.48 11.44 9.71
N GLY A 192 -1.32 12.73 9.37
CA GLY A 192 -2.39 13.49 8.71
C GLY A 192 -2.73 12.95 7.32
N THR A 193 -1.72 12.47 6.60
CA THR A 193 -1.88 11.81 5.30
C THR A 193 -2.54 10.45 5.47
N GLN A 194 -2.10 9.65 6.44
CA GLN A 194 -2.64 8.31 6.68
C GLN A 194 -4.11 8.34 7.14
N ARG A 195 -4.50 9.36 7.93
CA ARG A 195 -5.93 9.60 8.24
C ARG A 195 -6.75 9.88 6.99
N GLY A 196 -6.22 10.68 6.04
CA GLY A 196 -6.87 10.88 4.75
C GLY A 196 -6.98 9.59 3.93
N ALA A 197 -5.93 8.76 3.95
CA ALA A 197 -5.90 7.46 3.28
C ALA A 197 -6.98 6.51 3.82
N ALA A 198 -7.16 6.45 5.14
CA ALA A 198 -8.21 5.64 5.77
C ALA A 198 -9.61 6.02 5.26
N VAL A 199 -9.91 7.32 5.15
CA VAL A 199 -11.20 7.80 4.65
C VAL A 199 -11.42 7.45 3.17
N ILE A 200 -10.36 7.42 2.34
CA ILE A 200 -10.48 7.00 0.94
C ILE A 200 -10.66 5.47 0.85
N TYR A 201 -10.00 4.71 1.73
CA TYR A 201 -10.09 3.25 1.77
C TYR A 201 -11.51 2.76 2.04
N GLU A 202 -12.24 3.44 2.93
CA GLU A 202 -13.65 3.15 3.23
C GLU A 202 -14.57 3.23 1.99
N VAL A 203 -14.12 3.91 0.93
CA VAL A 203 -14.86 4.04 -0.34
C VAL A 203 -14.56 2.88 -1.32
N GLY A 204 -13.78 1.88 -0.89
CA GLY A 204 -13.56 0.63 -1.64
C GLY A 204 -12.41 0.69 -2.66
N ILE A 205 -11.40 1.52 -2.41
CA ILE A 205 -10.19 1.65 -3.26
C ILE A 205 -9.03 0.93 -2.56
N GLU A 206 -8.24 0.15 -3.32
CA GLU A 206 -7.02 -0.46 -2.78
C GLU A 206 -5.97 0.63 -2.52
N ILE A 207 -5.64 0.84 -1.25
CA ILE A 207 -4.69 1.84 -0.80
C ILE A 207 -3.56 1.16 -0.05
N LEU A 208 -2.33 1.50 -0.43
CA LEU A 208 -1.14 1.21 0.35
C LEU A 208 -0.51 2.51 0.83
N SER A 209 -0.36 2.65 2.14
CA SER A 209 0.25 3.82 2.76
C SER A 209 1.69 3.54 3.25
N PHE A 210 2.54 4.57 3.18
CA PHE A 210 3.93 4.55 3.66
C PHE A 210 4.27 5.79 4.48
#